data_AF-A0A453HEP8-F1
#
_entry.id   AF-A0A453HEP8-F1
#
_cell.length_a   1.000
_cell.length_b   1.000
_cell.length_c   1.000
_cell.angle_alpha   90.00
_cell.angle_beta   90.00
_cell.angle_gamma   90.00
#
_symmetry.space_group_name_H-M   'P 1'
#
loop_
_entity.id
_entity.type
_entity.pdbx_description
1 polymer ?
#
loop_
_entity_poly.entity_id
_entity_poly.type
_entity_poly.pdbx_seq_one_letter_code
_entity_poly.pdbx_strand_id
1 'polypeptide(L)' 'MRKSCVCCKRYWTHLHGKVKCFVAPMDRNSRHSMIIPESFVNYFGWKLSGTIELEAPNGNVYDVRVTERRNKTFLR' A
#
# COMPACT_ATOMS: atom_id res chain seq x y z
N MET A 1 5.79 -14.90 10.03
CA MET A 1 5.24 -13.78 10.83
C MET A 1 6.39 -13.16 11.63
N ARG A 2 6.88 -11.96 11.28
CA ARG A 2 7.85 -11.26 12.14
C ARG A 2 7.12 -10.80 13.40
N LYS A 3 7.58 -11.21 14.59
CA LYS A 3 7.01 -10.77 15.86
C LYS A 3 7.01 -9.24 15.89
N SER A 4 5.84 -8.61 15.92
CA SER A 4 5.74 -7.16 15.99
C SER A 4 6.33 -6.71 17.34
N CYS A 5 7.39 -5.91 17.31
CA CYS A 5 7.95 -5.31 18.51
C CYS A 5 6.90 -4.40 19.19
N VAL A 6 6.93 -4.34 20.53
CA VAL A 6 6.04 -3.48 21.34
C VAL A 6 6.17 -2.00 20.92
N CYS A 7 7.39 -1.56 20.57
CA CYS A 7 7.64 -0.23 20.00
C CYS A 7 6.91 -0.02 18.68
N CYS A 8 6.95 -1.01 17.78
CA CYS A 8 6.22 -0.94 16.50
C CYS A 8 4.71 -0.85 16.73
N LYS A 9 4.16 -1.61 17.69
CA LYS A 9 2.73 -1.51 18.03
C LYS A 9 2.38 -0.11 18.52
N ARG A 10 3.12 0.44 19.50
CA ARG A 10 2.91 1.81 20.01
C ARG A 10 3.01 2.86 18.91
N TYR A 11 4.01 2.75 18.03
CA TYR A 11 4.19 3.64 16.89
C TYR A 11 2.96 3.64 15.97
N TRP A 12 2.44 2.46 15.63
CA TRP A 12 1.20 2.34 14.85
C TRP A 12 -0.01 2.92 15.59
N THR A 13 -0.11 2.75 16.91
CA THR A 13 -1.18 3.37 17.71
C THR A 13 -1.09 4.90 17.70
N HIS A 14 0.12 5.48 17.75
CA HIS A 14 0.32 6.94 17.63
C HIS A 14 0.02 7.48 16.22
N LEU A 15 0.12 6.62 15.20
CA LEU A 15 -0.24 6.95 13.83
C LEU A 15 -1.75 6.82 13.56
N HIS A 16 -2.56 6.37 14.53
CA HIS A 16 -4.00 6.31 14.39
C HIS A 16 -4.58 7.70 14.08
N GLY A 17 -5.26 7.83 12.94
CA GLY A 17 -5.73 9.09 12.32
C GLY A 17 -4.69 9.86 11.49
N LYS A 18 -3.42 9.46 11.45
CA LYS A 18 -2.31 10.23 10.82
C LYS A 18 -1.66 9.56 9.62
N VAL A 19 -1.86 8.26 9.41
CA VAL A 19 -1.34 7.57 8.22
C VAL A 19 -2.05 8.14 6.98
N LYS A 20 -1.27 8.67 6.03
CA LYS A 20 -1.78 9.21 4.76
C LYS A 20 -1.13 8.57 3.52
N CYS A 21 0.07 8.01 3.68
CA CYS A 21 0.83 7.43 2.59
C CYS A 21 1.67 6.24 3.07
N PHE A 22 2.19 5.47 2.12
CA PHE A 22 3.18 4.43 2.35
C PHE A 22 4.35 4.63 1.40
N VAL A 23 5.50 4.05 1.74
CA VAL A 23 6.68 4.00 0.88
C VAL A 23 6.98 2.54 0.57
N ALA A 24 7.15 2.22 -0.71
CA ALA A 24 7.51 0.89 -1.18
C ALA A 24 8.85 0.96 -1.94
N PRO A 25 9.84 0.13 -1.60
CA PRO A 25 11.08 0.04 -2.37
C PRO A 25 10.80 -0.55 -3.76
N MET A 26 11.42 0.04 -4.77
CA MET A 26 11.29 -0.39 -6.16
C MET A 26 12.42 -1.34 -6.54
N ASP A 27 12.07 -2.46 -7.16
CA ASP A 27 13.02 -3.44 -7.71
C ASP A 27 12.68 -3.77 -9.19
N ARG A 28 13.38 -4.76 -9.76
CA ARG A 28 13.14 -5.19 -11.15
C ARG A 28 11.70 -5.70 -11.38
N ASN A 29 11.07 -6.27 -10.36
CA ASN A 29 9.70 -6.80 -10.43
C ASN A 29 8.66 -5.67 -10.34
N SER A 30 9.00 -4.55 -9.69
CA SER A 30 8.13 -3.38 -9.56
C SER A 30 7.72 -2.77 -10.90
N ARG A 31 8.46 -3.05 -11.99
CA ARG A 31 8.08 -2.66 -13.36
C ARG A 31 6.77 -3.30 -13.84
N HIS A 32 6.41 -4.47 -13.30
CA HIS A 32 5.21 -5.21 -13.70
C HIS A 32 4.13 -5.17 -12.64
N SER A 33 4.50 -5.03 -11.37
CA SER A 33 3.53 -4.89 -10.28
C SER A 33 4.19 -4.40 -9.00
N MET A 34 3.48 -3.57 -8.23
CA MET A 34 3.87 -3.19 -6.87
C MET A 34 2.90 -3.78 -5.85
N ILE A 35 3.40 -4.08 -4.66
CA ILE A 35 2.58 -4.58 -3.54
C ILE A 35 2.27 -3.42 -2.61
N ILE A 36 0.99 -3.20 -2.32
CA ILE A 36 0.58 -2.29 -1.25
C ILE A 36 0.82 -2.99 0.09
N PRO A 37 1.49 -2.36 1.08
CA PRO A 37 1.69 -2.94 2.39
C PRO A 37 0.35 -3.35 3.02
N GLU A 38 0.25 -4.61 3.46
CA GLU A 38 -0.98 -5.17 4.04
C GLU A 38 -1.47 -4.36 5.25
N SER A 39 -0.53 -3.84 6.07
CA SER A 39 -0.86 -2.96 7.19
C SER A 39 -1.58 -1.69 6.77
N PHE A 40 -1.24 -1.14 5.59
CA PHE A 40 -1.89 0.05 5.05
C PHE A 40 -3.29 -0.27 4.57
N VAL A 41 -3.46 -1.36 3.81
CA VAL A 41 -4.78 -1.83 3.35
C VAL A 41 -5.72 -2.11 4.53
N ASN A 42 -5.24 -2.86 5.53
CA ASN A 42 -6.01 -3.21 6.71
C ASN A 42 -6.39 -1.98 7.55
N TYR A 43 -5.47 -1.02 7.67
CA TYR A 43 -5.70 0.19 8.46
C TYR A 43 -6.90 1.00 7.95
N PHE A 44 -7.05 1.12 6.63
CA PHE A 44 -8.20 1.83 6.05
C PHE A 44 -9.42 0.93 5.79
N GLY A 45 -9.36 -0.36 6.14
CA GLY A 45 -10.40 -1.34 5.79
C GLY A 45 -10.63 -1.41 4.28
N TRP A 46 -9.60 -1.11 3.48
CA TRP A 46 -9.73 -0.90 2.05
C TRP A 46 -9.92 -2.22 1.32
N LYS A 47 -11.10 -2.40 0.71
CA LYS A 47 -11.33 -3.37 -0.35
C LYS A 47 -11.22 -2.68 -1.71
N LEU A 48 -10.00 -2.28 -2.06
CA LEU A 48 -9.74 -1.72 -3.39
C LEU A 48 -9.82 -2.85 -4.43
N SER A 49 -10.68 -2.66 -5.42
CA SER A 49 -10.78 -3.50 -6.61
C SER A 49 -11.08 -2.62 -7.82
N GLY A 50 -10.67 -3.06 -9.01
CA GLY A 50 -10.87 -2.30 -10.25
C GLY A 50 -9.64 -1.47 -10.62
N THR A 51 -9.87 -0.25 -11.08
CA THR A 51 -8.83 0.69 -11.52
C THR A 51 -8.81 1.90 -10.59
N ILE A 52 -7.62 2.35 -10.20
CA ILE A 52 -7.41 3.57 -9.44
C ILE A 52 -6.54 4.53 -10.25
N GLU A 53 -6.71 5.81 -10.00
CA GLU A 53 -5.87 6.85 -10.58
C GLU A 53 -4.66 7.10 -9.66
N LEU A 54 -3.46 7.09 -10.24
CA LEU A 54 -2.24 7.56 -9.60
C LEU A 54 -1.75 8.83 -10.28
N GLU A 55 -1.69 9.92 -9.52
CA GLU A 55 -1.11 11.19 -9.98
C GLU A 55 0.39 11.24 -9.65
N ALA A 56 1.21 11.48 -10.66
CA ALA A 56 2.64 11.69 -10.49
C ALA A 56 2.95 13.16 -10.16
N PRO A 57 4.13 13.47 -9.57
CA PRO A 57 4.49 14.84 -9.21
C PRO A 57 4.51 15.84 -10.38
N ASN A 58 4.57 15.36 -11.61
CA ASN A 58 4.53 16.17 -12.82
C ASN A 58 3.10 16.45 -13.33
N GLY A 59 2.06 16.03 -12.58
CA GLY A 59 0.64 16.21 -12.92
C GLY A 59 0.08 15.15 -13.87
N ASN A 60 0.89 14.19 -14.33
CA ASN A 60 0.38 13.09 -15.15
C ASN A 60 -0.43 12.12 -14.28
N VAL A 61 -1.61 11.74 -14.76
CA VAL A 61 -2.47 10.75 -14.10
C VAL A 61 -2.41 9.43 -14.86
N TYR A 62 -2.31 8.33 -14.11
CA TYR A 62 -2.22 6.98 -14.66
C TYR A 62 -3.33 6.09 -14.08
N ASP A 63 -4.06 5.42 -14.97
CA ASP A 63 -4.98 4.36 -14.60
C ASP A 63 -4.21 3.09 -14.25
N VAL A 64 -4.27 2.69 -12.98
CA VAL A 64 -3.56 1.54 -12.44
C VAL A 64 -4.55 0.51 -11.95
N ARG A 65 -4.39 -0.74 -12.39
CA ARG A 65 -5.27 -1.81 -12.00
C ARG A 65 -4.89 -2.31 -10.61
N VAL A 66 -5.88 -2.37 -9.73
CA VAL A 66 -5.77 -3.02 -8.42
C VAL A 66 -6.23 -4.45 -8.53
N THR A 67 -5.35 -5.38 -8.17
CA THR A 67 -5.65 -6.82 -8.17
C THR A 67 -5.32 -7.44 -6.83
N GLU A 68 -6.19 -8.32 -6.34
CA GLU A 68 -5.93 -9.11 -5.14
C GLU A 68 -5.47 -10.52 -5.54
N ARG A 69 -4.34 -10.97 -4.99
CA ARG A 69 -3.85 -12.33 -5.19
C ARG A 69 -3.16 -12.84 -3.93
N ARG A 70 -3.56 -14.02 -3.44
CA ARG A 70 -2.99 -14.64 -2.23
C ARG A 70 -3.00 -13.68 -1.02
N ASN A 71 -4.13 -12.99 -0.79
CA ASN A 71 -4.33 -12.00 0.27
C ASN A 71 -3.33 -10.82 0.23
N LYS A 72 -2.87 -10.47 -0.98
CA LYS A 72 -2.02 -9.31 -1.21
C LYS A 72 -2.62 -8.44 -2.29
N THR A 73 -2.57 -7.14 -2.08
CA THR A 73 -3.05 -6.14 -3.02
C THR A 73 -1.89 -5.67 -3.90
N PHE A 74 -2.09 -5.79 -5.22
CA PHE A 74 -1.12 -5.43 -6.24
C PHE A 74 -1.62 -4.27 -7.08
N LEU A 75 -0.72 -3.34 -7.39
CA LEU A 75 -0.86 -2.30 -8.40
C LEU A 75 -0.20 -2.79 -9.69
N ARG A 76 -0.90 -2.73 -10.82
CA ARG A 76 -0.47 -3.20 -12.13
C ARG A 76 -0.76 -2.20 -13.24
#